data_AF-B1ZB87-F1
#
_entry.id   AF-B1ZB87-F1
#
_cell.length_a   1.000
_cell.length_b   1.000
_cell.length_c   1.000
_cell.angle_alpha   90.00
_cell.angle_beta   90.00
_cell.angle_gamma   90.00
#
_symmetry.space_group_name_H-M   'P 1'
#
loop_
_entity.id
_entity.type
_entity.pdbx_description
1 polymer ?
#
loop_
_entity_poly.entity_id
_entity_poly.type
_entity_poly.pdbx_seq_one_letter_code
_entity_poly.pdbx_strand_id
1 'polypeptide(L)'
;MRAVVAVCPPESGMILNVLLDNLLTASRAGGILRSKLHGLDVGLRKHLRQTWLDGVVVPLARTRNPLHRAASSALPQLRDPRDVSGLLAAVRQIAGEVPEHTTAREHLDGAVRFLEALPILMRAVEALEARTFAQGAGRSRAVGYNSGARDDTRARQVRSAAHEFRKAARKALAPLVLRLADAVFEAELGAVRSAAFARAAPVLRSPPVGGPRKRGLAGPPWRRRLLDGLQGDIWGGFGAALETVLRRHPGLEVTEIAVDRSGDLCGRARAVLTRHGVRFAVATCFDLQVGSMRHRAEDLVGPGHRVDQPTWAEVDACLDAHVPPELDTASFRLMRHILQRDGGDGFVLDAYAEDQLVIACRAGGRLPEEFADWLVEAADALGVTLRFAADDGGPPVAELARVGFAWAEGKERFFMTRSAVPDPGTGPLP
;
A
#
# COMPACT_ATOMS: atom_id res chain seq x y z
N MET A 1 -14.27 -8.56 -2.93
CA MET A 1 -14.81 -7.29 -2.38
C MET A 1 -16.11 -6.86 -3.03
N ARG A 2 -16.17 -6.61 -4.35
CA ARG A 2 -17.43 -6.20 -5.04
C ARG A 2 -18.61 -7.15 -4.81
N ALA A 3 -18.37 -8.47 -4.88
CA ALA A 3 -19.40 -9.48 -4.62
C ALA A 3 -19.92 -9.47 -3.18
N VAL A 4 -19.07 -9.13 -2.19
CA VAL A 4 -19.46 -9.03 -0.78
C VAL A 4 -20.28 -7.77 -0.52
N VAL A 5 -19.90 -6.65 -1.13
CA VAL A 5 -20.63 -5.39 -1.04
C VAL A 5 -22.01 -5.48 -1.68
N ALA A 6 -22.16 -6.26 -2.75
CA ALA A 6 -23.43 -6.41 -3.47
C ALA A 6 -24.56 -7.03 -2.62
N VAL A 7 -24.23 -7.87 -1.64
CA VAL A 7 -25.21 -8.47 -0.71
C VAL A 7 -25.16 -7.82 0.67
N CYS A 8 -24.33 -6.80 0.88
CA CYS A 8 -24.16 -6.20 2.19
C CYS A 8 -25.26 -5.15 2.46
N PRO A 9 -26.02 -5.29 3.56
CA PRO A 9 -26.95 -4.26 3.98
C PRO A 9 -26.19 -2.93 4.24
N PRO A 10 -26.82 -1.76 3.99
CA PRO A 10 -26.18 -0.45 4.20
C PRO A 10 -25.60 -0.27 5.61
N GLU A 11 -26.27 -0.85 6.62
CA GLU A 11 -25.92 -0.74 8.04
C GLU A 11 -24.65 -1.54 8.39
N SER A 12 -24.52 -2.76 7.86
CA SER A 12 -23.34 -3.63 8.06
C SER A 12 -22.15 -3.23 7.17
N GLY A 13 -22.42 -2.42 6.13
CA GLY A 13 -21.45 -2.04 5.12
C GLY A 13 -20.31 -1.15 5.63
N MET A 14 -20.54 -0.27 6.62
CA MET A 14 -19.50 0.64 7.10
C MET A 14 -18.33 -0.10 7.76
N ILE A 15 -18.63 -1.00 8.71
CA ILE A 15 -17.59 -1.74 9.44
C ILE A 15 -16.91 -2.74 8.52
N LEU A 16 -17.68 -3.43 7.67
CA LEU A 16 -17.12 -4.39 6.72
C LEU A 16 -16.20 -3.71 5.70
N ASN A 17 -16.55 -2.52 5.20
CA ASN A 17 -15.68 -1.74 4.31
C ASN A 17 -14.37 -1.35 5.00
N VAL A 18 -14.41 -0.93 6.27
CA VAL A 18 -13.19 -0.62 7.03
C VAL A 18 -12.31 -1.86 7.18
N LEU A 19 -12.90 -3.02 7.53
CA LEU A 19 -12.14 -4.26 7.67
C LEU A 19 -11.54 -4.74 6.35
N LEU A 20 -12.30 -4.65 5.25
CA LEU A 20 -11.81 -5.00 3.91
C LEU A 20 -10.73 -4.01 3.43
N ASP A 21 -10.87 -2.71 3.67
CA ASP A 21 -9.86 -1.72 3.29
C ASP A 21 -8.59 -1.87 4.13
N ASN A 22 -8.71 -2.24 5.40
CA ASN A 22 -7.57 -2.62 6.25
C ASN A 22 -6.85 -3.85 5.71
N LEU A 23 -7.58 -4.89 5.29
CA LEU A 23 -7.00 -6.07 4.66
C LEU A 23 -6.30 -5.73 3.33
N LEU A 24 -6.91 -4.89 2.49
CA LEU A 24 -6.32 -4.44 1.23
C LEU A 24 -5.06 -3.61 1.47
N THR A 25 -5.11 -2.69 2.42
CA THR A 25 -3.99 -1.83 2.80
C THR A 25 -2.84 -2.68 3.35
N ALA A 26 -3.12 -3.63 4.23
CA ALA A 26 -2.13 -4.57 4.77
C ALA A 26 -1.53 -5.46 3.67
N SER A 27 -2.35 -5.98 2.77
CA SER A 27 -1.91 -6.79 1.63
C SER A 27 -0.97 -6.00 0.70
N ARG A 28 -1.31 -4.74 0.39
CA ARG A 28 -0.48 -3.83 -0.42
C ARG A 28 0.80 -3.40 0.28
N ALA A 29 0.73 -3.13 1.58
CA ALA A 29 1.89 -2.80 2.41
C ALA A 29 2.77 -4.04 2.70
N GLY A 30 2.33 -5.23 2.29
CA GLY A 30 3.06 -6.47 2.48
C GLY A 30 2.98 -7.06 3.88
N GLY A 31 2.20 -6.53 4.83
CA GLY A 31 2.07 -7.08 6.19
C GLY A 31 1.21 -6.23 7.14
N ILE A 32 0.93 -6.77 8.34
CA ILE A 32 0.21 -6.08 9.43
C ILE A 32 0.81 -6.44 10.80
N LEU A 33 0.64 -5.58 11.82
CA LEU A 33 1.02 -5.91 13.19
C LEU A 33 0.31 -7.18 13.69
N ARG A 34 1.06 -8.11 14.31
CA ARG A 34 0.53 -9.38 14.88
C ARG A 34 -0.65 -9.15 15.82
N SER A 35 -0.57 -8.13 16.67
CA SER A 35 -1.65 -7.77 17.61
C SER A 35 -2.95 -7.34 16.91
N LYS A 36 -2.88 -6.89 15.66
CA LYS A 36 -4.03 -6.46 14.85
C LYS A 36 -4.53 -7.56 13.90
N LEU A 37 -3.70 -8.54 13.55
CA LEU A 37 -4.06 -9.62 12.63
C LEU A 37 -5.18 -10.50 13.19
N HIS A 38 -5.05 -10.95 14.44
CA HIS A 38 -6.09 -11.75 15.10
C HIS A 38 -7.42 -10.99 15.18
N GLY A 39 -7.36 -9.70 15.54
CA GLY A 39 -8.55 -8.84 15.56
C GLY A 39 -9.19 -8.65 14.17
N LEU A 40 -8.37 -8.58 13.12
CA LEU A 40 -8.84 -8.49 11.73
C LEU A 40 -9.53 -9.79 11.29
N ASP A 41 -8.94 -10.97 11.56
CA ASP A 41 -9.54 -12.27 11.24
C ASP A 41 -10.87 -12.48 11.96
N VAL A 42 -10.89 -12.30 13.29
CA VAL A 42 -12.12 -12.42 14.11
C VAL A 42 -13.18 -11.42 13.65
N GLY A 43 -12.77 -10.17 13.41
CA GLY A 43 -13.64 -9.11 12.93
C GLY A 43 -14.27 -9.42 11.58
N LEU A 44 -13.47 -9.85 10.60
CA LEU A 44 -13.94 -10.23 9.27
C LEU A 44 -14.91 -11.41 9.34
N ARG A 45 -14.55 -12.50 10.01
CA ARG A 45 -15.42 -13.68 10.12
C ARG A 45 -16.76 -13.36 10.78
N LYS A 46 -16.76 -12.50 11.81
CA LYS A 46 -18.00 -12.02 12.45
C LYS A 46 -18.88 -11.25 11.46
N HIS A 47 -18.33 -10.24 10.78
CA HIS A 47 -19.12 -9.34 9.94
C HIS A 47 -19.54 -9.97 8.60
N LEU A 48 -18.78 -10.94 8.09
CA LEU A 48 -19.17 -11.73 6.92
C LEU A 48 -20.35 -12.66 7.24
N ARG A 49 -20.39 -13.28 8.42
CA ARG A 49 -21.57 -14.04 8.90
C ARG A 49 -22.78 -13.15 9.08
N GLN A 50 -22.59 -11.96 9.66
CA GLN A 50 -23.68 -10.99 9.79
C GLN A 50 -24.21 -10.54 8.42
N THR A 51 -23.32 -10.34 7.45
CA THR A 51 -23.69 -10.00 6.06
C THR A 51 -24.49 -11.11 5.39
N TRP A 52 -24.11 -12.37 5.59
CA TRP A 52 -24.89 -13.53 5.13
C TRP A 52 -26.30 -13.54 5.72
N LEU A 53 -26.42 -13.35 7.03
CA LEU A 53 -27.70 -13.35 7.72
C LEU A 53 -28.60 -12.21 7.22
N ASP A 54 -28.12 -10.98 7.32
CA ASP A 54 -28.94 -9.79 7.07
C ASP A 54 -29.14 -9.52 5.56
N GLY A 55 -28.20 -9.93 4.73
CA GLY A 55 -28.16 -9.64 3.30
C GLY A 55 -28.75 -10.74 2.41
N VAL A 56 -28.81 -11.98 2.91
CA VAL A 56 -29.29 -13.14 2.14
C VAL A 56 -30.45 -13.83 2.84
N VAL A 57 -30.28 -14.24 4.10
CA VAL A 57 -31.29 -15.04 4.82
C VAL A 57 -32.52 -14.22 5.18
N VAL A 58 -32.33 -13.07 5.83
CA VAL A 58 -33.43 -12.21 6.29
C VAL A 58 -34.31 -11.70 5.14
N PRO A 59 -33.75 -11.23 4.00
CA PRO A 59 -34.56 -10.83 2.86
C PRO A 59 -35.45 -11.94 2.33
N LEU A 60 -34.95 -13.18 2.23
CA LEU A 60 -35.75 -14.33 1.78
C LEU A 60 -36.83 -14.72 2.80
N ALA A 61 -36.48 -14.72 4.09
CA ALA A 61 -37.37 -15.12 5.18
C ALA A 61 -38.53 -14.14 5.44
N ARG A 62 -38.29 -12.83 5.29
CA ARG A 62 -39.30 -11.78 5.60
C ARG A 62 -40.33 -11.55 4.48
N THR A 63 -40.15 -12.14 3.30
CA THR A 63 -41.10 -11.94 2.22
C THR A 63 -42.41 -12.71 2.44
N ARG A 64 -43.50 -12.23 1.83
CA ARG A 64 -44.76 -13.00 1.74
C ARG A 64 -44.72 -14.08 0.65
N ASN A 65 -43.71 -14.06 -0.23
CA ASN A 65 -43.61 -14.97 -1.37
C ASN A 65 -43.29 -16.41 -0.89
N PRO A 66 -44.12 -17.42 -1.23
CA PRO A 66 -43.90 -18.80 -0.79
C PRO A 66 -42.60 -19.40 -1.32
N LEU A 67 -42.16 -19.03 -2.54
CA LEU A 67 -40.90 -19.52 -3.12
C LEU A 67 -39.68 -19.03 -2.36
N HIS A 68 -39.68 -17.76 -1.94
CA HIS A 68 -38.61 -17.19 -1.14
C HIS A 68 -38.52 -17.83 0.25
N ARG A 69 -39.67 -18.11 0.88
CA ARG A 69 -39.72 -18.79 2.17
C ARG A 69 -39.29 -20.25 2.08
N ALA A 70 -39.70 -20.96 1.02
CA ALA A 70 -39.23 -22.33 0.76
C ALA A 70 -37.71 -22.37 0.55
N ALA A 71 -37.17 -21.46 -0.29
CA ALA A 71 -35.73 -21.32 -0.49
C ALA A 71 -35.01 -21.00 0.83
N SER A 72 -35.51 -20.06 1.63
CA SER A 72 -34.94 -19.70 2.93
C SER A 72 -34.90 -20.89 3.90
N SER A 73 -35.95 -21.70 3.95
CA SER A 73 -36.03 -22.88 4.83
C SER A 73 -35.05 -23.98 4.43
N ALA A 74 -34.69 -24.05 3.14
CA ALA A 74 -33.72 -25.01 2.62
C ALA A 74 -32.26 -24.56 2.79
N LEU A 75 -32.00 -23.28 3.09
CA LEU A 75 -30.64 -22.75 3.21
C LEU A 75 -29.92 -23.27 4.47
N PRO A 76 -28.74 -23.90 4.33
CA PRO A 76 -27.90 -24.22 5.47
C PRO A 76 -27.32 -22.98 6.14
N GLN A 77 -26.92 -23.10 7.41
CA GLN A 77 -26.26 -22.02 8.14
C GLN A 77 -24.80 -21.85 7.73
N LEU A 78 -24.36 -20.60 7.56
CA LEU A 78 -22.94 -20.26 7.41
C LEU A 78 -22.23 -20.31 8.77
N ARG A 79 -21.60 -21.45 9.08
CA ARG A 79 -20.86 -21.66 10.33
C ARG A 79 -19.46 -21.08 10.28
N ASP A 80 -18.69 -21.44 9.24
CA ASP A 80 -17.32 -20.95 9.01
C ASP A 80 -17.18 -20.35 7.60
N PRO A 81 -16.82 -19.06 7.47
CA PRO A 81 -16.50 -18.45 6.18
C PRO A 81 -15.31 -19.08 5.42
N ARG A 82 -14.49 -19.94 6.06
CA ARG A 82 -13.37 -20.65 5.42
C ARG A 82 -13.80 -21.88 4.63
N ASP A 83 -14.79 -22.60 5.13
CA ASP A 83 -15.34 -23.79 4.48
C ASP A 83 -16.82 -23.58 4.13
N VAL A 84 -17.04 -23.14 2.90
CA VAL A 84 -18.36 -22.86 2.35
C VAL A 84 -18.74 -23.80 1.21
N SER A 85 -17.94 -24.85 0.99
CA SER A 85 -18.08 -25.76 -0.16
C SER A 85 -19.46 -26.44 -0.20
N GLY A 86 -19.86 -27.06 0.92
CA GLY A 86 -21.18 -27.68 1.07
C GLY A 86 -22.32 -26.68 1.02
N LEU A 87 -22.13 -25.47 1.57
CA LEU A 87 -23.14 -24.41 1.53
C LEU A 87 -23.34 -23.89 0.10
N LEU A 88 -22.26 -23.67 -0.65
CA LEU A 88 -22.30 -23.24 -2.05
C LEU A 88 -23.00 -24.27 -2.93
N ALA A 89 -22.73 -25.56 -2.73
CA ALA A 89 -23.40 -26.64 -3.45
C ALA A 89 -24.91 -26.62 -3.19
N ALA A 90 -25.32 -26.51 -1.92
CA ALA A 90 -26.74 -26.43 -1.55
C ALA A 90 -27.43 -25.21 -2.15
N VAL A 91 -26.79 -24.03 -2.11
CA VAL A 91 -27.37 -22.80 -2.70
C VAL A 91 -27.52 -22.93 -4.22
N ARG A 92 -26.56 -23.54 -4.92
CA ARG A 92 -26.65 -23.77 -6.36
C ARG A 92 -27.77 -24.74 -6.72
N GLN A 93 -27.97 -25.78 -5.92
CA GLN A 93 -29.08 -26.72 -6.08
C GLN A 93 -30.42 -26.00 -5.91
N ILE A 94 -30.61 -25.26 -4.82
CA ILE A 94 -31.82 -24.49 -4.55
C ILE A 94 -32.08 -23.48 -5.68
N ALA A 95 -31.04 -22.79 -6.15
CA ALA A 95 -31.17 -21.86 -7.27
C ALA A 95 -31.66 -22.54 -8.55
N GLY A 96 -31.20 -23.76 -8.84
CA GLY A 96 -31.63 -24.54 -10.02
C GLY A 96 -33.10 -24.95 -10.02
N GLU A 97 -33.72 -25.01 -8.84
CA GLU A 97 -35.15 -25.33 -8.68
C GLU A 97 -36.06 -24.07 -8.73
N VAL A 98 -35.46 -22.88 -8.66
CA VAL A 98 -36.17 -21.59 -8.70
C VAL A 98 -36.20 -21.03 -10.14
N PRO A 99 -37.37 -20.60 -10.65
CA PRO A 99 -37.46 -20.03 -12.00
C PRO A 99 -36.56 -18.80 -12.21
N GLU A 100 -35.93 -18.73 -13.39
CA GLU A 100 -34.84 -17.77 -13.68
C GLU A 100 -35.23 -16.29 -13.54
N HIS A 101 -36.47 -15.92 -13.85
CA HIS A 101 -36.93 -14.53 -13.86
C HIS A 101 -37.65 -14.10 -12.57
N THR A 102 -37.18 -14.62 -11.43
CA THR A 102 -37.77 -14.29 -10.12
C THR A 102 -36.79 -13.53 -9.24
N THR A 103 -37.32 -12.68 -8.36
CA THR A 103 -36.52 -12.00 -7.34
C THR A 103 -35.81 -12.99 -6.40
N ALA A 104 -36.36 -14.19 -6.20
CA ALA A 104 -35.70 -15.27 -5.46
C ALA A 104 -34.40 -15.70 -6.15
N ARG A 105 -34.46 -15.87 -7.48
CA ARG A 105 -33.29 -16.22 -8.29
C ARG A 105 -32.20 -15.15 -8.17
N GLU A 106 -32.57 -13.87 -8.27
CA GLU A 106 -31.61 -12.75 -8.14
C GLU A 106 -30.88 -12.76 -6.78
N HIS A 107 -31.62 -13.01 -5.69
CA HIS A 107 -31.05 -13.14 -4.35
C HIS A 107 -30.13 -14.35 -4.22
N LEU A 108 -30.51 -15.49 -4.79
CA LEU A 108 -29.70 -16.72 -4.77
C LEU A 108 -28.44 -16.59 -5.62
N ASP A 109 -28.49 -15.94 -6.78
CA ASP A 109 -27.30 -15.65 -7.59
C ASP A 109 -26.35 -14.67 -6.87
N GLY A 110 -26.91 -13.70 -6.13
CA GLY A 110 -26.15 -12.85 -5.21
C GLY A 110 -25.44 -13.67 -4.11
N ALA A 111 -26.15 -14.62 -3.52
CA ALA A 111 -25.62 -15.53 -2.50
C ALA A 111 -24.49 -16.42 -3.05
N VAL A 112 -24.62 -16.96 -4.27
CA VAL A 112 -23.57 -17.74 -4.94
C VAL A 112 -22.29 -16.91 -5.08
N ARG A 113 -22.38 -15.70 -5.64
CA ARG A 113 -21.22 -14.81 -5.81
C ARG A 113 -20.56 -14.43 -4.48
N PHE A 114 -21.36 -14.27 -3.42
CA PHE A 114 -20.86 -14.01 -2.08
C PHE A 114 -20.06 -15.20 -1.55
N LEU A 115 -20.61 -16.41 -1.63
CA LEU A 115 -19.98 -17.63 -1.14
C LEU A 115 -18.68 -17.96 -1.92
N GLU A 116 -18.64 -17.71 -3.23
CA GLU A 116 -17.42 -17.87 -4.02
C GLU A 116 -16.30 -16.90 -3.59
N ALA A 117 -16.67 -15.70 -3.12
CA ALA A 117 -15.70 -14.70 -2.69
C ALA A 117 -15.14 -14.95 -1.28
N LEU A 118 -15.87 -15.67 -0.41
CA LEU A 118 -15.48 -15.88 0.98
C LEU A 118 -14.14 -16.63 1.15
N PRO A 119 -13.90 -17.79 0.52
CA PRO A 119 -12.63 -18.51 0.63
C PRO A 119 -11.45 -17.72 0.09
N ILE A 120 -11.66 -16.90 -0.95
CA ILE A 120 -10.61 -16.03 -1.51
C ILE A 120 -10.19 -14.99 -0.46
N LEU A 121 -11.15 -14.38 0.23
CA LEU A 121 -10.87 -13.42 1.30
C LEU A 121 -10.19 -14.08 2.50
N MET A 122 -10.62 -15.28 2.90
CA MET A 122 -10.01 -15.99 4.02
C MET A 122 -8.60 -16.46 3.70
N ARG A 123 -8.35 -16.98 2.50
CA ARG A 123 -6.98 -17.26 2.02
C ARG A 123 -6.11 -16.02 1.99
N ALA A 124 -6.66 -14.84 1.71
CA ALA A 124 -5.89 -13.60 1.77
C ALA A 124 -5.49 -13.23 3.22
N VAL A 125 -6.35 -13.51 4.20
CA VAL A 125 -6.03 -13.36 5.63
C VAL A 125 -4.98 -14.40 6.04
N GLU A 126 -5.13 -15.66 5.65
CA GLU A 126 -4.16 -16.73 5.92
C GLU A 126 -2.81 -16.47 5.23
N ALA A 127 -2.80 -15.94 4.01
CA ALA A 127 -1.57 -15.55 3.33
C ALA A 127 -0.92 -14.33 4.01
N LEU A 128 -1.73 -13.38 4.51
CA LEU A 128 -1.24 -12.28 5.31
C LEU A 128 -0.69 -12.79 6.64
N GLU A 129 -1.31 -13.81 7.23
CA GLU A 129 -0.90 -14.49 8.46
C GLU A 129 0.43 -15.23 8.26
N ALA A 130 0.53 -16.09 7.25
CA ALA A 130 1.76 -16.75 6.86
C ALA A 130 2.87 -15.75 6.56
N ARG A 131 2.55 -14.63 5.88
CA ARG A 131 3.50 -13.53 5.69
C ARG A 131 3.87 -12.87 7.00
N THR A 132 2.92 -12.56 7.88
CA THR A 132 3.15 -11.88 9.17
C THR A 132 3.95 -12.76 10.15
N PHE A 133 3.76 -14.08 10.10
CA PHE A 133 4.48 -15.06 10.93
C PHE A 133 5.81 -15.49 10.32
N ALA A 134 5.94 -15.56 8.99
CA ALA A 134 7.23 -15.62 8.32
C ALA A 134 8.02 -14.31 8.51
N GLN A 135 7.35 -13.16 8.65
CA GLN A 135 7.94 -11.85 8.95
C GLN A 135 8.37 -11.66 10.41
N GLY A 136 8.06 -12.60 11.30
CA GLY A 136 8.22 -12.41 12.75
C GLY A 136 9.65 -12.53 13.26
N ALA A 137 10.54 -13.22 12.54
CA ALA A 137 11.92 -13.40 12.96
C ALA A 137 12.82 -12.28 12.42
N GLY A 138 13.12 -12.23 11.12
CA GLY A 138 14.12 -11.30 10.56
C GLY A 138 13.83 -9.81 10.79
N ARG A 139 12.57 -9.38 10.63
CA ARG A 139 12.18 -7.96 10.82
C ARG A 139 12.14 -7.56 12.29
N SER A 140 11.67 -8.44 13.19
CA SER A 140 11.73 -8.18 14.64
C SER A 140 13.17 -8.20 15.17
N ARG A 141 14.03 -9.02 14.57
CA ARG A 141 15.47 -9.13 14.91
C ARG A 141 16.23 -7.88 14.44
N ALA A 142 15.91 -7.33 13.27
CA ALA A 142 16.46 -6.05 12.78
C ALA A 142 15.94 -4.82 13.55
N VAL A 143 14.66 -4.79 13.94
CA VAL A 143 14.06 -3.70 14.74
C VAL A 143 14.60 -3.66 16.18
N GLY A 144 15.07 -4.80 16.71
CA GLY A 144 15.70 -4.90 18.04
C GLY A 144 17.10 -4.28 18.18
N TYR A 145 17.71 -3.82 17.08
CA TYR A 145 19.05 -3.22 17.01
C TYR A 145 19.02 -1.69 16.81
N ASN A 146 18.18 -0.96 17.55
CA ASN A 146 18.07 0.51 17.49
C ASN A 146 17.82 1.15 16.10
N SER A 147 17.40 0.35 15.11
CA SER A 147 17.05 0.76 13.74
C SER A 147 15.72 1.51 13.60
N GLY A 148 14.95 1.63 14.69
CA GLY A 148 13.63 2.26 14.67
C GLY A 148 13.68 3.74 14.31
N ALA A 149 14.72 4.50 14.69
CA ALA A 149 14.65 5.96 14.65
C ALA A 149 14.51 6.55 13.23
N ARG A 150 15.23 6.03 12.22
CA ARG A 150 15.19 6.55 10.83
C ARG A 150 13.95 6.09 10.08
N ASP A 151 13.63 4.80 10.17
CA ASP A 151 12.41 4.22 9.60
C ASP A 151 11.15 4.81 10.24
N ASP A 152 11.17 5.05 11.56
CA ASP A 152 10.11 5.76 12.28
C ASP A 152 10.05 7.22 11.89
N THR A 153 11.18 7.89 11.62
CA THR A 153 11.19 9.27 11.14
C THR A 153 10.59 9.38 9.75
N ARG A 154 11.01 8.54 8.79
CA ARG A 154 10.38 8.47 7.46
C ARG A 154 8.88 8.18 7.59
N ALA A 155 8.52 7.15 8.36
CA ALA A 155 7.11 6.77 8.52
C ALA A 155 6.30 7.88 9.23
N ARG A 156 6.89 8.61 10.18
CA ARG A 156 6.28 9.80 10.80
C ARG A 156 6.08 10.92 9.79
N GLN A 157 7.10 11.22 8.98
CA GLN A 157 7.01 12.24 7.93
C GLN A 157 5.93 11.90 6.90
N VAL A 158 5.88 10.65 6.41
CA VAL A 158 4.84 10.20 5.48
C VAL A 158 3.45 10.28 6.11
N ARG A 159 3.29 9.88 7.39
CA ARG A 159 2.00 10.01 8.11
C ARG A 159 1.59 11.46 8.32
N SER A 160 2.54 12.34 8.64
CA SER A 160 2.31 13.78 8.79
C SER A 160 1.91 14.40 7.46
N ALA A 161 2.66 14.11 6.40
CA ALA A 161 2.36 14.52 5.04
C ALA A 161 0.98 14.00 4.58
N ALA A 162 0.61 12.77 4.93
CA ALA A 162 -0.73 12.24 4.66
C ALA A 162 -1.83 13.02 5.38
N HIS A 163 -1.55 13.52 6.59
CA HIS A 163 -2.50 14.34 7.34
C HIS A 163 -2.67 15.72 6.68
N GLU A 164 -1.58 16.42 6.41
CA GLU A 164 -1.61 17.73 5.75
C GLU A 164 -2.17 17.64 4.33
N PHE A 165 -1.83 16.59 3.57
CA PHE A 165 -2.44 16.32 2.27
C PHE A 165 -3.96 16.21 2.38
N ARG A 166 -4.49 15.43 3.33
CA ARG A 166 -5.93 15.28 3.50
C ARG A 166 -6.60 16.62 3.81
N LYS A 167 -5.96 17.48 4.60
CA LYS A 167 -6.45 18.82 4.92
C LYS A 167 -6.47 19.72 3.66
N ALA A 168 -5.38 19.77 2.91
CA ALA A 168 -5.27 20.54 1.67
C ALA A 168 -6.22 20.03 0.58
N ALA A 169 -6.26 18.73 0.36
CA ALA A 169 -7.07 18.06 -0.65
C ALA A 169 -8.57 18.29 -0.44
N ARG A 170 -9.07 18.27 0.81
CA ARG A 170 -10.50 18.56 1.07
C ARG A 170 -10.93 19.93 0.55
N LYS A 171 -10.08 20.94 0.74
CA LYS A 171 -10.37 22.31 0.27
C LYS A 171 -10.26 22.40 -1.26
N ALA A 172 -9.22 21.81 -1.84
CA ALA A 172 -8.94 21.91 -3.27
C ALA A 172 -9.86 21.06 -4.14
N LEU A 173 -10.23 19.86 -3.68
CA LEU A 173 -11.03 18.90 -4.46
C LEU A 173 -12.53 19.11 -4.32
N ALA A 174 -13.04 19.77 -3.27
CA ALA A 174 -14.47 20.00 -3.10
C ALA A 174 -15.12 20.77 -4.28
N PRO A 175 -14.54 21.87 -4.79
CA PRO A 175 -15.04 22.54 -6.01
C PRO A 175 -14.96 21.66 -7.25
N LEU A 176 -13.93 20.82 -7.36
CA LEU A 176 -13.75 19.90 -8.48
C LEU A 176 -14.82 18.80 -8.48
N VAL A 177 -15.20 18.29 -7.31
CA VAL A 177 -16.32 17.33 -7.15
C VAL A 177 -17.67 17.95 -7.54
N LEU A 178 -17.86 19.26 -7.34
CA LEU A 178 -19.07 19.94 -7.82
C LEU A 178 -19.11 19.97 -9.35
N ARG A 179 -18.00 20.33 -10.00
CA ARG A 179 -17.89 20.36 -11.48
C ARG A 179 -17.99 18.98 -12.13
N LEU A 180 -17.42 17.95 -11.49
CA LEU A 180 -17.59 16.56 -11.89
C LEU A 180 -19.06 16.12 -11.96
N ALA A 181 -19.92 16.70 -11.12
CA ALA A 181 -21.34 16.37 -11.13
C ALA A 181 -22.04 16.80 -12.43
N ASP A 182 -21.52 17.82 -13.11
CA ASP A 182 -22.05 18.28 -14.41
C ASP A 182 -21.34 17.52 -15.54
N ALA A 183 -20.00 17.44 -15.48
CA ALA A 183 -19.19 16.81 -16.52
C ALA A 183 -19.46 15.31 -16.75
N VAL A 184 -19.80 14.53 -15.70
CA VAL A 184 -20.07 13.09 -15.85
C VAL A 184 -21.34 12.81 -16.68
N PHE A 185 -22.27 13.76 -16.77
CA PHE A 185 -23.45 13.62 -17.63
C PHE A 185 -23.25 14.20 -19.04
N GLU A 186 -22.25 15.07 -19.23
CA GLU A 186 -21.97 15.75 -20.50
C GLU A 186 -20.89 15.04 -21.33
N ALA A 187 -19.93 14.37 -20.68
CA ALA A 187 -18.79 13.77 -21.34
C ALA A 187 -18.29 12.50 -20.63
N GLU A 188 -17.69 11.59 -21.40
CA GLU A 188 -17.04 10.42 -20.83
C GLU A 188 -15.66 10.78 -20.27
N LEU A 189 -15.44 10.50 -18.98
CA LEU A 189 -14.17 10.77 -18.31
C LEU A 189 -13.22 9.57 -18.41
N GLY A 190 -11.99 9.79 -18.86
CA GLY A 190 -10.93 8.76 -18.88
C GLY A 190 -10.64 8.18 -17.48
N ALA A 191 -10.85 8.95 -16.41
CA ALA A 191 -10.74 8.47 -15.03
C ALA A 191 -11.62 7.25 -14.73
N VAL A 192 -12.74 7.10 -15.44
CA VAL A 192 -13.65 5.94 -15.31
C VAL A 192 -12.96 4.63 -15.66
N ARG A 193 -11.99 4.65 -16.59
CA ARG A 193 -11.33 3.45 -17.13
C ARG A 193 -9.90 3.26 -16.60
N SER A 194 -9.34 4.28 -15.97
CA SER A 194 -7.96 4.30 -15.49
C SER A 194 -7.75 3.56 -14.17
N ALA A 195 -6.69 2.76 -14.09
CA ALA A 195 -6.25 2.11 -12.85
C ALA A 195 -5.76 3.11 -11.79
N ALA A 196 -5.32 4.30 -12.21
CA ALA A 196 -4.87 5.36 -11.30
C ALA A 196 -6.00 5.92 -10.42
N PHE A 197 -7.26 5.78 -10.87
CA PHE A 197 -8.45 6.28 -10.18
C PHE A 197 -9.37 5.14 -9.73
N ALA A 198 -8.79 4.02 -9.27
CA ALA A 198 -9.54 2.81 -8.96
C ALA A 198 -10.62 2.98 -7.88
N ARG A 199 -10.47 3.93 -6.94
CA ARG A 199 -11.44 4.21 -5.87
C ARG A 199 -12.53 5.19 -6.33
N ALA A 200 -12.17 6.19 -7.14
CA ALA A 200 -13.10 7.18 -7.68
C ALA A 200 -13.93 6.64 -8.87
N ALA A 201 -13.33 5.81 -9.72
CA ALA A 201 -13.94 5.30 -10.95
C ALA A 201 -15.32 4.63 -10.75
N PRO A 202 -15.56 3.79 -9.72
CA PRO A 202 -16.88 3.21 -9.50
C PRO A 202 -17.97 4.26 -9.22
N VAL A 203 -17.62 5.36 -8.54
CA VAL A 203 -18.56 6.45 -8.24
C VAL A 203 -18.85 7.27 -9.49
N LEU A 204 -17.85 7.47 -10.35
CA LEU A 204 -17.99 8.17 -11.64
C LEU A 204 -18.79 7.36 -12.68
N ARG A 205 -18.73 6.02 -12.64
CA ARG A 205 -19.49 5.13 -13.55
C ARG A 205 -20.99 5.11 -13.29
N SER A 206 -21.41 5.41 -12.07
CA SER A 206 -22.80 5.27 -11.66
C SER A 206 -23.17 6.37 -10.66
N PRO A 207 -23.13 7.66 -11.09
CA PRO A 207 -23.64 8.74 -10.26
C PRO A 207 -25.12 8.47 -9.95
N PRO A 208 -25.57 8.58 -8.68
CA PRO A 208 -26.96 8.31 -8.33
C PRO A 208 -27.91 9.26 -9.06
N VAL A 209 -29.06 8.74 -9.49
CA VAL A 209 -30.14 9.43 -10.23
C VAL A 209 -30.78 10.59 -9.44
N GLY A 210 -30.37 10.84 -8.21
CA GLY A 210 -30.89 11.89 -7.33
C GLY A 210 -30.36 13.30 -7.61
N GLY A 211 -30.19 13.69 -8.87
CA GLY A 211 -29.95 15.06 -9.36
C GLY A 211 -28.73 15.84 -8.80
N PRO A 212 -28.22 16.84 -9.53
CA PRO A 212 -27.10 17.67 -9.07
C PRO A 212 -27.41 18.59 -7.87
N ARG A 213 -28.68 18.66 -7.41
CA ARG A 213 -29.18 19.71 -6.50
C ARG A 213 -30.03 19.21 -5.33
N LYS A 214 -29.51 18.33 -4.46
CA LYS A 214 -30.01 18.29 -3.07
C LYS A 214 -29.33 19.39 -2.27
N ARG A 215 -30.07 20.48 -1.98
CA ARG A 215 -29.65 21.59 -1.12
C ARG A 215 -29.59 21.10 0.34
N GLY A 216 -28.40 20.73 0.78
CA GLY A 216 -28.08 20.49 2.19
C GLY A 216 -26.60 20.76 2.39
N LEU A 217 -26.20 21.25 3.57
CA LEU A 217 -24.82 21.65 3.90
C LEU A 217 -23.77 20.55 3.61
N ALA A 218 -24.17 19.27 3.59
CA ALA A 218 -23.29 18.13 3.32
C ALA A 218 -23.28 17.64 1.85
N GLY A 219 -24.20 18.13 0.99
CA GLY A 219 -24.40 17.61 -0.37
C GLY A 219 -24.87 16.14 -0.43
N PRO A 220 -25.07 15.58 -1.64
CA PRO A 220 -25.42 14.17 -1.82
C PRO A 220 -24.31 13.21 -1.30
N PRO A 221 -24.65 12.08 -0.65
CA PRO A 221 -23.67 11.13 -0.10
C PRO A 221 -22.63 10.60 -1.11
N TRP A 222 -22.96 10.57 -2.40
CA TRP A 222 -22.03 10.15 -3.44
C TRP A 222 -20.90 11.15 -3.69
N ARG A 223 -21.12 12.46 -3.48
CA ARG A 223 -20.07 13.48 -3.62
C ARG A 223 -18.99 13.31 -2.58
N ARG A 224 -19.39 13.00 -1.34
CA ARG A 224 -18.45 12.67 -0.27
C ARG A 224 -17.64 11.41 -0.61
N ARG A 225 -18.30 10.35 -1.10
CA ARG A 225 -17.61 9.12 -1.56
C ARG A 225 -16.65 9.39 -2.71
N LEU A 226 -17.01 10.27 -3.65
CA LEU A 226 -16.14 10.67 -4.75
C LEU A 226 -14.94 11.47 -4.25
N LEU A 227 -15.15 12.41 -3.34
CA LEU A 227 -14.07 13.17 -2.69
C LEU A 227 -13.10 12.24 -1.96
N ASP A 228 -13.62 11.33 -1.14
CA ASP A 228 -12.82 10.36 -0.39
C ASP A 228 -12.07 9.41 -1.35
N GLY A 229 -12.71 9.00 -2.45
CA GLY A 229 -12.13 8.19 -3.51
C GLY A 229 -10.97 8.90 -4.21
N LEU A 230 -11.17 10.13 -4.70
CA LEU A 230 -10.15 10.94 -5.35
C LEU A 230 -8.98 11.23 -4.41
N GLN A 231 -9.27 11.59 -3.15
CA GLN A 231 -8.24 11.81 -2.14
C GLN A 231 -7.41 10.53 -1.91
N GLY A 232 -8.06 9.37 -1.85
CA GLY A 232 -7.40 8.08 -1.69
C GLY A 232 -6.55 7.68 -2.90
N ASP A 233 -7.04 7.90 -4.11
CA ASP A 233 -6.33 7.59 -5.35
C ASP A 233 -5.12 8.51 -5.56
N ILE A 234 -5.30 9.83 -5.40
CA ILE A 234 -4.22 10.82 -5.53
C ILE A 234 -3.14 10.58 -4.47
N TRP A 235 -3.52 10.37 -3.20
CA TRP A 235 -2.55 10.02 -2.16
C TRP A 235 -1.87 8.68 -2.42
N GLY A 236 -2.57 7.70 -2.99
CA GLY A 236 -2.00 6.40 -3.32
C GLY A 236 -0.76 6.52 -4.23
N GLY A 237 -0.86 7.31 -5.30
CA GLY A 237 0.29 7.58 -6.18
C GLY A 237 1.29 8.57 -5.59
N PHE A 238 0.81 9.72 -5.10
CA PHE A 238 1.66 10.78 -4.55
C PHE A 238 2.45 10.34 -3.32
N GLY A 239 1.79 9.67 -2.37
CA GLY A 239 2.40 9.16 -1.15
C GLY A 239 3.46 8.09 -1.43
N ALA A 240 3.22 7.23 -2.43
CA ALA A 240 4.22 6.24 -2.86
C ALA A 240 5.46 6.92 -3.47
N ALA A 241 5.27 7.91 -4.36
CA ALA A 241 6.37 8.69 -4.92
C ALA A 241 7.18 9.43 -3.84
N LEU A 242 6.49 10.06 -2.88
CA LEU A 242 7.12 10.73 -1.74
C LEU A 242 7.91 9.75 -0.86
N GLU A 243 7.33 8.59 -0.53
CA GLU A 243 7.99 7.57 0.29
C GLU A 243 9.25 7.02 -0.40
N THR A 244 9.21 6.80 -1.72
CA THR A 244 10.38 6.39 -2.50
C THR A 244 11.51 7.40 -2.39
N VAL A 245 11.22 8.69 -2.55
CA VAL A 245 12.23 9.76 -2.47
C VAL A 245 12.82 9.85 -1.05
N LEU A 246 11.97 9.87 -0.01
CA LEU A 246 12.42 9.91 1.39
C LEU A 246 13.25 8.68 1.78
N ARG A 247 12.98 7.53 1.16
CA ARG A 247 13.77 6.33 1.38
C ARG A 247 15.13 6.39 0.69
N ARG A 248 15.19 6.85 -0.57
CA ARG A 248 16.44 6.97 -1.34
C ARG A 248 17.38 8.04 -0.77
N HIS A 249 16.82 9.08 -0.17
CA HIS A 249 17.54 10.25 0.28
C HIS A 249 17.24 10.58 1.74
N PRO A 250 17.96 9.94 2.69
CA PRO A 250 17.82 10.27 4.10
C PRO A 250 18.22 11.72 4.41
N GLY A 251 17.70 12.23 5.53
CA GLY A 251 17.88 13.63 5.94
C GLY A 251 16.98 14.62 5.19
N LEU A 252 16.14 14.16 4.26
CA LEU A 252 15.09 14.99 3.68
C LEU A 252 13.97 15.24 4.70
N GLU A 253 13.53 16.49 4.75
CA GLU A 253 12.40 16.93 5.55
C GLU A 253 11.28 17.42 4.64
N VAL A 254 10.07 16.94 4.88
CA VAL A 254 8.86 17.46 4.23
C VAL A 254 8.42 18.73 4.95
N THR A 255 8.56 19.88 4.30
CA THR A 255 8.27 21.19 4.91
C THR A 255 6.89 21.73 4.56
N GLU A 256 6.36 21.34 3.39
CA GLU A 256 5.08 21.86 2.89
C GLU A 256 4.35 20.78 2.11
N ILE A 257 3.02 20.75 2.25
CA ILE A 257 2.13 19.96 1.40
C ILE A 257 1.04 20.90 0.86
N ALA A 258 0.86 20.90 -0.46
CA ALA A 258 -0.18 21.67 -1.12
C ALA A 258 -0.91 20.84 -2.17
N VAL A 259 -2.18 21.20 -2.41
CA VAL A 259 -2.97 20.64 -3.50
C VAL A 259 -3.60 21.81 -4.23
N ASP A 260 -3.18 22.00 -5.48
CA ASP A 260 -3.60 23.09 -6.35
C ASP A 260 -4.51 22.57 -7.45
N ARG A 261 -5.40 23.43 -7.93
CA ARG A 261 -6.23 23.19 -9.11
C ARG A 261 -5.64 23.96 -10.28
N SER A 262 -5.34 23.27 -11.38
CA SER A 262 -4.76 23.86 -12.60
C SER A 262 -5.77 24.00 -13.74
N GLY A 263 -7.00 23.51 -13.56
CA GLY A 263 -8.09 23.58 -14.54
C GLY A 263 -9.39 23.02 -13.98
N ASP A 264 -10.35 22.69 -14.84
CA ASP A 264 -11.70 22.30 -14.37
C ASP A 264 -11.76 20.86 -13.81
N LEU A 265 -10.97 19.95 -14.37
CA LEU A 265 -10.92 18.54 -13.99
C LEU A 265 -9.48 18.02 -13.77
N CYS A 266 -8.53 18.95 -13.58
CA CYS A 266 -7.13 18.65 -13.36
C CYS A 266 -6.58 19.42 -12.15
N GLY A 267 -5.51 18.88 -11.57
CA GLY A 267 -4.85 19.49 -10.44
C GLY A 267 -3.47 18.90 -10.17
N ARG A 268 -2.84 19.39 -9.12
CA ARG A 268 -1.49 19.04 -8.72
C ARG A 268 -1.44 18.88 -7.20
N ALA A 269 -0.98 17.73 -6.72
CA ALA A 269 -0.54 17.56 -5.34
C ALA A 269 0.98 17.74 -5.29
N ARG A 270 1.51 18.54 -4.36
CA ARG A 270 2.95 18.74 -4.20
C ARG A 270 3.39 18.61 -2.74
N ALA A 271 4.56 18.02 -2.54
CA ALA A 271 5.32 18.09 -1.29
C ALA A 271 6.59 18.86 -1.57
N VAL A 272 6.92 19.85 -0.74
CA VAL A 272 8.24 20.48 -0.75
C VAL A 272 9.14 19.74 0.23
N LEU A 273 10.33 19.36 -0.25
CA LEU A 273 11.35 18.71 0.54
C LEU A 273 12.59 19.60 0.61
N THR A 274 13.26 19.55 1.75
CA THR A 274 14.51 20.27 1.98
C THR A 274 15.56 19.37 2.63
N ARG A 275 16.83 19.58 2.26
CA ARG A 275 18.00 19.01 2.93
C ARG A 275 19.21 19.91 2.69
N HIS A 276 19.80 20.43 3.78
CA HIS A 276 21.09 21.16 3.79
C HIS A 276 21.33 22.11 2.59
N GLY A 277 20.44 23.08 2.39
CA GLY A 277 20.56 24.08 1.30
C GLY A 277 20.01 23.64 -0.07
N VAL A 278 19.58 22.38 -0.20
CA VAL A 278 18.80 21.89 -1.34
C VAL A 278 17.32 21.91 -1.00
N ARG A 279 16.49 22.41 -1.92
CA ARG A 279 15.03 22.44 -1.86
C ARG A 279 14.47 21.99 -3.21
N PHE A 280 13.46 21.14 -3.20
CA PHE A 280 12.71 20.78 -4.41
C PHE A 280 11.29 20.34 -4.04
N ALA A 281 10.44 20.13 -5.03
CA ALA A 281 9.12 19.58 -4.83
C ALA A 281 8.93 18.25 -5.55
N VAL A 282 8.29 17.30 -4.87
CA VAL A 282 7.70 16.11 -5.51
C VAL A 282 6.26 16.43 -5.83
N ALA A 283 5.90 16.36 -7.10
CA ALA A 283 4.56 16.71 -7.58
C ALA A 283 3.89 15.53 -8.28
N THR A 284 2.59 15.38 -8.05
CA THR A 284 1.70 14.50 -8.80
C THR A 284 0.65 15.34 -9.49
N CYS A 285 0.73 15.41 -10.82
CA CYS A 285 -0.29 16.03 -11.65
C CYS A 285 -1.33 14.97 -12.02
N PHE A 286 -2.60 15.32 -11.86
CA PHE A 286 -3.71 14.44 -12.20
C PHE A 286 -4.68 15.13 -13.16
N ASP A 287 -5.21 14.35 -14.10
CA ASP A 287 -6.19 14.79 -15.07
C ASP A 287 -7.29 13.73 -15.19
N LEU A 288 -8.52 14.11 -14.81
CA LEU A 288 -9.65 13.21 -14.81
C LEU A 288 -10.31 13.05 -16.18
N GLN A 289 -10.13 14.01 -17.09
CA GLN A 289 -10.67 13.92 -18.46
C GLN A 289 -9.99 12.81 -19.24
N VAL A 290 -8.66 12.71 -19.14
CA VAL A 290 -7.90 11.64 -19.80
C VAL A 290 -7.60 10.46 -18.87
N GLY A 291 -7.83 10.59 -17.57
CA GLY A 291 -7.57 9.53 -16.59
C GLY A 291 -6.08 9.32 -16.32
N SER A 292 -5.28 10.39 -16.36
CA SER A 292 -3.83 10.31 -16.17
C SER A 292 -3.39 10.78 -14.78
N MET A 293 -2.31 10.18 -14.27
CA MET A 293 -1.60 10.61 -13.07
C MET A 293 -0.11 10.53 -13.38
N ARG A 294 0.60 11.65 -13.28
CA ARG A 294 2.03 11.77 -13.61
C ARG A 294 2.80 12.32 -12.43
N HIS A 295 3.90 11.67 -12.09
CA HIS A 295 4.81 12.07 -11.03
C HIS A 295 6.02 12.78 -11.62
N ARG A 296 6.40 13.92 -11.06
CA ARG A 296 7.57 14.70 -11.48
C ARG A 296 8.20 15.43 -10.32
N ALA A 297 9.45 15.81 -10.48
CA ALA A 297 10.09 16.79 -9.62
C ALA A 297 9.86 18.21 -10.18
N GLU A 298 9.84 19.19 -9.29
CA GLU A 298 9.62 20.61 -9.60
C GLU A 298 10.54 21.48 -8.72
N ASP A 299 10.85 22.69 -9.19
CA ASP A 299 11.46 23.77 -8.40
C ASP A 299 12.72 23.36 -7.62
N LEU A 300 13.66 22.65 -8.26
CA LEU A 300 14.95 22.31 -7.64
C LEU A 300 15.79 23.58 -7.47
N VAL A 301 16.19 23.83 -6.24
CA VAL A 301 17.07 24.91 -5.82
C VAL A 301 18.18 24.28 -5.00
N GLY A 302 19.42 24.42 -5.45
CA GLY A 302 20.62 24.03 -4.72
C GLY A 302 21.62 25.19 -4.66
N PRO A 303 22.78 25.00 -4.01
CA PRO A 303 23.83 26.01 -3.95
C PRO A 303 24.25 26.47 -5.36
N GLY A 304 23.98 27.74 -5.68
CA GLY A 304 24.35 28.36 -6.96
C GLY A 304 23.55 27.88 -8.19
N HIS A 305 22.50 27.08 -8.02
CA HIS A 305 21.80 26.44 -9.14
C HIS A 305 20.28 26.36 -8.90
N ARG A 306 19.50 26.61 -9.95
CA ARG A 306 18.04 26.50 -9.94
C ARG A 306 17.52 25.90 -11.25
N VAL A 307 16.62 24.94 -11.14
CA VAL A 307 15.91 24.30 -12.26
C VAL A 307 14.43 24.18 -11.91
N ASP A 308 13.57 24.79 -12.71
CA ASP A 308 12.13 24.79 -12.41
C ASP A 308 11.46 23.44 -12.73
N GLN A 309 11.94 22.71 -13.74
CA GLN A 309 11.44 21.38 -14.13
C GLN A 309 12.57 20.35 -14.20
N PRO A 310 13.15 19.97 -13.06
CA PRO A 310 14.25 19.03 -13.02
C PRO A 310 13.77 17.61 -13.36
N THR A 311 14.63 16.87 -14.03
CA THR A 311 14.54 15.42 -14.10
C THR A 311 14.87 14.79 -12.73
N TRP A 312 14.40 13.57 -12.49
CA TRP A 312 14.76 12.85 -11.26
C TRP A 312 16.27 12.61 -11.16
N ALA A 313 16.96 12.41 -12.29
CA ALA A 313 18.41 12.27 -12.32
C ALA A 313 19.14 13.54 -11.86
N GLU A 314 18.66 14.73 -12.25
CA GLU A 314 19.21 16.01 -11.78
C GLU A 314 18.96 16.23 -10.28
N VAL A 315 17.78 15.86 -9.78
CA VAL A 315 17.49 15.90 -8.34
C VAL A 315 18.41 14.96 -7.59
N ASP A 316 18.55 13.72 -8.05
CA ASP A 316 19.40 12.72 -7.43
C ASP A 316 20.86 13.19 -7.40
N ALA A 317 21.39 13.69 -8.53
CA ALA A 317 22.76 14.21 -8.61
C ALA A 317 22.98 15.43 -7.69
N CYS A 318 22.02 16.36 -7.64
CA CYS A 318 22.11 17.53 -6.76
C CYS A 318 22.10 17.13 -5.29
N LEU A 319 21.21 16.20 -4.91
CA LEU A 319 21.14 15.65 -3.57
C LEU A 319 22.45 14.93 -3.22
N ASP A 320 23.01 14.14 -4.13
CA ASP A 320 24.24 13.37 -3.91
C ASP A 320 25.46 14.26 -3.74
N ALA A 321 25.53 15.38 -4.47
CA ALA A 321 26.59 16.36 -4.30
C ALA A 321 26.52 17.12 -2.95
N HIS A 322 25.37 17.08 -2.26
CA HIS A 322 25.11 17.82 -1.02
C HIS A 322 24.64 16.89 0.10
N VAL A 323 25.29 15.73 0.25
CA VAL A 323 25.09 14.86 1.41
C VAL A 323 25.73 15.53 2.64
N PRO A 324 24.98 15.72 3.75
CA PRO A 324 25.55 16.25 4.99
C PRO A 324 26.70 15.37 5.48
N PRO A 325 27.80 15.93 6.01
CA PRO A 325 28.94 15.16 6.51
C PRO A 325 28.55 14.10 7.54
N GLU A 326 27.53 14.36 8.36
CA GLU A 326 27.04 13.44 9.39
C GLU A 326 26.31 12.23 8.80
N LEU A 327 25.93 12.29 7.52
CA LEU A 327 25.30 11.21 6.78
C LEU A 327 26.26 10.52 5.81
N ASP A 328 27.38 11.15 5.44
CA ASP A 328 28.33 10.61 4.45
C ASP A 328 29.28 9.55 5.03
N THR A 329 28.71 8.46 5.55
CA THR A 329 29.45 7.30 6.05
C THR A 329 29.64 6.25 4.96
N ALA A 330 30.62 5.35 5.12
CA ALA A 330 30.82 4.23 4.21
C ALA A 330 29.56 3.36 4.11
N SER A 331 28.94 3.05 5.24
CA SER A 331 27.66 2.31 5.33
C SER A 331 26.53 3.01 4.58
N PHE A 332 26.49 4.34 4.60
CA PHE A 332 25.49 5.14 3.89
C PHE A 332 25.73 5.15 2.37
N ARG A 333 26.98 5.29 1.93
CA ARG A 333 27.35 5.22 0.50
C ARG A 333 26.95 3.87 -0.10
N LEU A 334 27.23 2.77 0.62
CA LEU A 334 26.84 1.43 0.19
C LEU A 334 25.31 1.28 0.12
N MET A 335 24.59 1.71 1.17
CA MET A 335 23.13 1.70 1.18
C MET A 335 22.56 2.44 -0.04
N ARG A 336 23.10 3.61 -0.36
CA ARG A 336 22.70 4.39 -1.53
C ARG A 336 22.95 3.65 -2.84
N HIS A 337 24.11 3.02 -2.98
CA HIS A 337 24.44 2.24 -4.17
C HIS A 337 23.45 1.08 -4.39
N ILE A 338 23.02 0.42 -3.31
CA ILE A 338 21.96 -0.60 -3.34
C ILE A 338 20.61 -0.01 -3.75
N LEU A 339 20.23 1.16 -3.24
CA LEU A 339 18.94 1.80 -3.53
C LEU A 339 18.83 2.36 -4.96
N GLN A 340 19.96 2.63 -5.61
CA GLN A 340 20.04 3.07 -7.00
C GLN A 340 19.91 1.92 -8.00
N ARG A 341 20.22 0.68 -7.61
CA ARG A 341 20.07 -0.50 -8.46
C ARG A 341 18.63 -1.00 -8.53
N ASP A 342 18.30 -1.60 -9.67
CA ASP A 342 17.06 -2.36 -9.84
C ASP A 342 17.01 -3.49 -8.80
N GLY A 343 15.98 -3.49 -7.96
CA GLY A 343 15.84 -4.45 -6.85
C GLY A 343 16.12 -3.90 -5.46
N GLY A 344 16.68 -2.69 -5.33
CA GLY A 344 16.83 -2.01 -4.04
C GLY A 344 15.53 -1.92 -3.22
N ASP A 345 14.37 -1.89 -3.90
CA ASP A 345 13.01 -1.90 -3.34
C ASP A 345 12.60 -3.20 -2.63
N GLY A 346 13.31 -4.29 -2.90
CA GLY A 346 13.16 -5.56 -2.24
C GLY A 346 13.81 -5.62 -0.86
N PHE A 347 14.63 -4.63 -0.49
CA PHE A 347 15.41 -4.65 0.74
C PHE A 347 14.96 -3.60 1.76
N VAL A 348 15.13 -3.96 3.02
CA VAL A 348 15.17 -3.05 4.16
C VAL A 348 16.64 -2.90 4.52
N LEU A 349 17.15 -1.67 4.48
CA LEU A 349 18.55 -1.34 4.69
C LEU A 349 18.64 -0.40 5.88
N ASP A 350 19.63 -0.63 6.75
CA ASP A 350 19.92 0.27 7.85
C ASP A 350 21.42 0.40 8.09
N ALA A 351 21.94 1.61 7.90
CA ALA A 351 23.32 1.96 8.17
C ALA A 351 23.51 2.13 9.69
N TYR A 352 24.23 1.20 10.29
CA TYR A 352 24.56 1.16 11.71
C TYR A 352 26.03 1.53 11.89
N ALA A 353 26.31 2.55 12.71
CA ALA A 353 27.63 3.15 12.81
C ALA A 353 28.20 3.57 11.42
N GLU A 354 29.47 3.97 11.39
CA GLU A 354 30.12 4.44 10.16
C GLU A 354 30.41 3.31 9.17
N ASP A 355 30.55 2.08 9.67
CA ASP A 355 31.14 0.94 8.97
C ASP A 355 30.23 -0.30 8.90
N GLN A 356 28.98 -0.27 9.37
CA GLN A 356 28.09 -1.45 9.31
C GLN A 356 26.80 -1.18 8.56
N LEU A 357 26.37 -2.14 7.75
CA LEU A 357 25.09 -2.11 7.05
C LEU A 357 24.27 -3.36 7.37
N VAL A 358 23.10 -3.15 7.96
CA VAL A 358 22.11 -4.20 8.21
C VAL A 358 21.18 -4.29 7.01
N ILE A 359 20.98 -5.51 6.51
CA ILE A 359 20.18 -5.81 5.32
C ILE A 359 19.15 -6.87 5.68
N ALA A 360 17.90 -6.66 5.28
CA ALA A 360 16.85 -7.65 5.36
C ALA A 360 16.04 -7.67 4.06
N CYS A 361 15.65 -8.85 3.59
CA CYS A 361 14.69 -8.95 2.50
C CYS A 361 13.29 -8.53 2.99
N ARG A 362 12.57 -7.78 2.16
CA ARG A 362 11.11 -7.64 2.32
C ARG A 362 10.44 -9.00 2.08
N ALA A 363 9.27 -9.18 2.67
CA ALA A 363 8.59 -10.46 2.69
C ALA A 363 8.33 -11.02 1.29
N GLY A 364 8.78 -12.26 1.06
CA GLY A 364 8.68 -12.93 -0.24
C GLY A 364 9.72 -12.47 -1.28
N GLY A 365 10.62 -11.55 -0.90
CA GLY A 365 11.76 -11.15 -1.73
C GLY A 365 12.78 -12.28 -1.85
N ARG A 366 13.27 -12.49 -3.07
CA ARG A 366 14.46 -13.29 -3.33
C ARG A 366 15.65 -12.34 -3.51
N LEU A 367 16.85 -12.81 -3.22
CA LEU A 367 18.05 -12.12 -3.71
C LEU A 367 18.02 -12.22 -5.25
N PRO A 368 18.21 -11.10 -5.97
CA PRO A 368 18.51 -11.16 -7.39
C PRO A 368 19.77 -11.99 -7.63
N GLU A 369 19.84 -12.67 -8.77
CA GLU A 369 21.03 -13.41 -9.18
C GLU A 369 22.26 -12.48 -9.19
N GLU A 370 23.41 -12.98 -8.73
CA GLU A 370 24.69 -12.23 -8.61
C GLU A 370 24.68 -11.05 -7.60
N PHE A 371 23.55 -10.74 -6.97
CA PHE A 371 23.48 -9.63 -6.02
C PHE A 371 24.38 -9.85 -4.81
N ALA A 372 24.50 -11.08 -4.33
CA ALA A 372 25.34 -11.41 -3.17
C ALA A 372 26.83 -11.17 -3.44
N ASP A 373 27.33 -11.54 -4.63
CA ASP A 373 28.74 -11.33 -5.00
C ASP A 373 29.03 -9.83 -5.15
N TRP A 374 28.19 -9.11 -5.88
CA TRP A 374 28.35 -7.66 -6.04
C TRP A 374 28.24 -6.92 -4.70
N LEU A 375 27.30 -7.31 -3.84
CA LEU A 375 27.11 -6.67 -2.55
C LEU A 375 28.37 -6.80 -1.70
N VAL A 376 29.01 -7.96 -1.75
CA VAL A 376 30.30 -8.22 -1.09
C VAL A 376 31.41 -7.35 -1.67
N GLU A 377 31.56 -7.31 -2.98
CA GLU A 377 32.57 -6.49 -3.67
C GLU A 377 32.41 -5.00 -3.32
N ALA A 378 31.18 -4.48 -3.40
CA ALA A 378 30.88 -3.09 -3.08
C ALA A 378 31.09 -2.77 -1.60
N ALA A 379 30.81 -3.73 -0.71
CA ALA A 379 31.04 -3.56 0.72
C ALA A 379 32.53 -3.56 1.07
N ASP A 380 33.32 -4.44 0.47
CA ASP A 380 34.78 -4.50 0.67
C ASP A 380 35.45 -3.21 0.17
N ALA A 381 35.07 -2.73 -1.02
CA ALA A 381 35.58 -1.47 -1.58
C ALA A 381 35.32 -0.25 -0.69
N LEU A 382 34.25 -0.29 0.11
CA LEU A 382 33.87 0.77 1.05
C LEU A 382 34.29 0.47 2.50
N GLY A 383 34.85 -0.71 2.79
CA GLY A 383 35.19 -1.12 4.14
C GLY A 383 33.98 -1.34 5.06
N VAL A 384 32.84 -1.77 4.51
CA VAL A 384 31.57 -1.92 5.25
C VAL A 384 31.31 -3.37 5.67
N THR A 385 31.14 -3.60 6.96
CA THR A 385 30.66 -4.86 7.52
C THR A 385 29.18 -5.07 7.21
N LEU A 386 28.84 -6.22 6.65
CA LEU A 386 27.48 -6.57 6.28
C LEU A 386 26.83 -7.47 7.34
N ARG A 387 25.61 -7.14 7.72
CA ARG A 387 24.77 -7.95 8.63
C ARG A 387 23.46 -8.28 7.96
N PHE A 388 23.29 -9.53 7.54
CA PHE A 388 22.08 -9.99 6.86
C PHE A 388 21.11 -10.62 7.86
N ALA A 389 19.92 -10.05 8.03
CA ALA A 389 18.85 -10.64 8.82
C ALA A 389 18.20 -11.78 8.02
N ALA A 390 18.73 -12.99 8.18
CA ALA A 390 18.20 -14.19 7.56
C ALA A 390 17.29 -14.96 8.54
N ASP A 391 16.21 -15.53 8.01
CA ASP A 391 15.39 -16.50 8.74
C ASP A 391 15.98 -17.91 8.55
N ASP A 392 16.05 -18.69 9.63
CA ASP A 392 16.54 -20.07 9.60
C ASP A 392 15.73 -20.90 8.58
N GLY A 393 16.37 -21.31 7.47
CA GLY A 393 15.73 -22.09 6.39
C GLY A 393 15.18 -21.27 5.21
N GLY A 394 15.45 -19.97 5.13
CA GLY A 394 15.11 -19.17 3.95
C GLY A 394 16.02 -19.45 2.72
N PRO A 395 15.54 -19.22 1.49
CA PRO A 395 16.32 -19.41 0.26
C PRO A 395 17.69 -18.68 0.18
N PRO A 396 17.99 -17.56 0.89
CA PRO A 396 19.30 -16.87 0.81
C PRO A 396 20.49 -17.54 1.51
N VAL A 397 20.28 -18.47 2.45
CA VAL A 397 21.34 -18.84 3.43
C VAL A 397 22.55 -19.49 2.76
N ALA A 398 22.34 -20.41 1.82
CA ALA A 398 23.43 -21.09 1.12
C ALA A 398 24.21 -20.13 0.20
N GLU A 399 23.51 -19.18 -0.43
CA GLU A 399 24.10 -18.18 -1.32
C GLU A 399 24.95 -17.17 -0.53
N LEU A 400 24.45 -16.71 0.62
CA LEU A 400 25.20 -15.85 1.54
C LEU A 400 26.41 -16.57 2.14
N ALA A 401 26.26 -17.85 2.53
CA ALA A 401 27.38 -18.64 3.04
C ALA A 401 28.50 -18.81 1.99
N ARG A 402 28.15 -19.00 0.71
CA ARG A 402 29.12 -19.11 -0.39
C ARG A 402 30.03 -17.88 -0.49
N VAL A 403 29.50 -16.68 -0.23
CA VAL A 403 30.24 -15.41 -0.34
C VAL A 403 30.83 -14.94 1.00
N GLY A 404 30.93 -15.85 1.98
CA GLY A 404 31.67 -15.63 3.22
C GLY A 404 30.86 -15.08 4.39
N PHE A 405 29.52 -15.08 4.32
CA PHE A 405 28.70 -14.78 5.49
C PHE A 405 28.67 -15.96 6.47
N ALA A 406 28.84 -15.69 7.75
CA ALA A 406 28.75 -16.68 8.82
C ALA A 406 27.70 -16.25 9.85
N TRP A 407 27.04 -17.21 10.51
CA TRP A 407 26.15 -16.89 11.62
C TRP A 407 26.92 -16.22 12.75
N ALA A 408 26.43 -15.07 13.22
CA ALA A 408 27.02 -14.41 14.37
C ALA A 408 26.86 -15.26 15.65
N GLU A 409 27.86 -15.27 16.53
CA GLU A 409 27.82 -16.02 17.77
C GLU A 409 27.06 -15.28 18.89
N GLY A 410 26.58 -16.01 19.90
CA GLY A 410 25.98 -15.41 21.11
C GLY A 410 24.59 -14.79 20.91
N LYS A 411 24.35 -13.60 21.48
CA LYS A 411 23.04 -12.92 21.46
C LYS A 411 22.61 -12.47 20.05
N GLU A 412 23.52 -12.53 19.07
CA GLU A 412 23.34 -12.01 17.71
C GLU A 412 23.07 -13.09 16.66
N ARG A 413 22.81 -14.35 17.06
CA ARG A 413 22.57 -15.57 16.23
C ARG A 413 21.50 -15.49 15.14
N PHE A 414 20.92 -14.32 14.98
CA PHE A 414 19.83 -13.93 14.13
C PHE A 414 20.29 -13.25 12.85
N PHE A 415 21.59 -12.97 12.74
CA PHE A 415 22.21 -12.39 11.57
C PHE A 415 23.30 -13.32 11.05
N MET A 416 23.40 -13.41 9.73
CA MET A 416 24.64 -13.80 9.09
C MET A 416 25.47 -12.54 8.89
N THR A 417 26.69 -12.53 9.38
CA THR A 417 27.61 -11.39 9.34
C THR A 417 28.79 -11.71 8.45
N ARG A 418 29.27 -10.69 7.75
CA ARG A 418 30.53 -10.73 7.01
C ARG A 418 31.27 -9.42 7.27
N SER A 419 32.45 -9.51 7.86
CA SER A 419 33.35 -8.36 7.99
C SER A 419 33.86 -7.95 6.61
N ALA A 420 34.04 -6.65 6.39
CA ALA A 420 34.75 -6.19 5.21
C ALA A 420 36.19 -6.71 5.23
N VAL A 421 36.66 -7.17 4.08
CA VAL A 421 38.08 -7.46 3.89
C VAL A 421 38.69 -6.19 3.28
N PRO A 422 39.59 -5.48 3.99
CA PRO A 422 40.22 -4.30 3.42
C PRO A 422 41.02 -4.68 2.18
N ASP A 423 40.88 -3.90 1.11
CA ASP A 423 41.70 -4.04 -0.08
C ASP A 423 43.18 -3.85 0.31
N PRO A 424 44.06 -4.86 0.11
CA PRO A 424 45.48 -4.74 0.44
C PRO A 424 46.21 -3.63 -0.33
N GLY A 425 45.55 -2.96 -1.29
CA GLY A 425 46.10 -1.87 -2.10
C GLY A 425 46.10 -0.47 -1.48
N THR A 426 45.40 -0.22 -0.36
CA THR A 426 45.39 1.10 0.30
C THR A 426 45.95 1.03 1.72
N GLY A 427 47.21 0.62 1.85
CA GLY A 427 48.01 1.01 3.01
C GLY A 427 48.30 2.52 2.96
N PRO A 428 48.50 3.20 4.10
CA PRO A 428 48.96 4.59 4.07
C PRO A 428 50.30 4.63 3.32
N LEU A 429 50.38 5.44 2.27
CA LEU A 429 51.67 5.79 1.66
C LEU A 429 52.53 6.45 2.75
N PRO A 430 53.85 6.14 2.80
CA PRO A 430 54.77 6.66 3.81
C PRO A 430 54.87 8.18 3.82
#